data_AF-A0A2D4KJC9-F1
#
_entry.id   AF-A0A2D4KJC9-F1
#
_cell.length_a   1.000
_cell.length_b   1.000
_cell.length_c   1.000
_cell.angle_alpha   90.00
_cell.angle_beta   90.00
_cell.angle_gamma   90.00
#
_symmetry.space_group_name_H-M   'P 1'
#
loop_
_entity.id
_entity.type
_entity.pdbx_description
1 polymer ?
#
loop_
_entity_poly.entity_id
_entity_poly.type
_entity_poly.pdbx_seq_one_letter_code
_entity_poly.pdbx_strand_id
1 'polypeptide(L)'
;MKWKKGDISKQEYKAVCSNCRASVRKAKAKYELSIARNVKSNNKRFWGYVKRKRKAKDAIGVLQRENGELIKNNTEKAELLNTYFASVFSEKGHTTTAGLHSAIEGTNEPKHLIDREKVRELLANLNEFKSPGPDELHPRVLKELAEV
;
A
#
# COMPACT_ATOMS: atom_id res chain seq x y z
N MET A 1 0.01 43.83 -15.46
CA MET A 1 0.97 43.62 -14.35
C MET A 1 2.20 44.50 -14.60
N LYS A 2 2.69 45.24 -13.59
CA LYS A 2 3.79 46.23 -13.73
C LYS A 2 5.09 45.66 -14.33
N TRP A 3 5.42 44.39 -14.08
CA TRP A 3 6.64 43.77 -14.63
C TRP A 3 6.63 43.57 -16.16
N LYS A 4 5.43 43.51 -16.80
CA LYS A 4 5.32 43.43 -18.27
C LYS A 4 5.46 44.79 -18.96
N LYS A 5 5.45 45.89 -18.21
CA LYS A 5 5.61 47.26 -18.74
C LYS A 5 7.05 47.76 -18.68
N GLY A 6 7.98 46.98 -18.12
CA GLY A 6 9.39 47.40 -17.93
C GLY A 6 9.65 48.24 -16.68
N ASP A 7 8.61 48.54 -15.89
CA ASP A 7 8.66 49.47 -14.75
C ASP A 7 9.25 48.87 -13.45
N ILE A 8 9.91 47.70 -13.50
CA ILE A 8 10.40 46.99 -12.29
C ILE A 8 11.90 46.74 -12.39
N SER A 9 12.63 47.18 -11.37
CA SER A 9 14.07 46.91 -11.26
C SER A 9 14.32 45.41 -11.04
N LYS A 10 15.45 44.91 -11.56
CA LYS A 10 15.89 43.51 -11.35
C LYS A 10 15.96 43.13 -9.86
N GLN A 11 16.28 44.08 -8.98
CA GLN A 11 16.31 43.86 -7.54
C GLN A 11 14.90 43.66 -6.95
N GLU A 12 13.95 44.49 -7.34
CA GLU A 12 12.55 44.38 -6.89
C GLU A 12 11.93 43.06 -7.35
N TYR A 13 12.17 42.66 -8.61
CA TYR A 13 11.75 41.35 -9.11
C TYR A 13 12.31 40.19 -8.26
N LYS A 14 13.63 40.22 -7.98
CA LYS A 14 14.27 39.21 -7.12
C LYS A 14 13.69 39.19 -5.71
N ALA A 15 13.40 40.35 -5.13
CA ALA A 15 12.79 40.47 -3.81
C ALA A 15 11.39 39.83 -3.78
N VAL A 16 10.56 40.12 -4.78
CA VAL A 16 9.22 39.52 -4.92
C VAL A 16 9.32 38.00 -5.08
N CYS A 17 10.22 37.50 -5.94
CA CYS A 17 10.44 36.05 -6.09
C CYS A 17 10.88 35.40 -4.78
N SER A 18 11.79 36.04 -4.03
CA SER A 18 12.26 35.55 -2.74
C SER A 18 11.12 35.45 -1.73
N ASN A 19 10.32 36.52 -1.61
CA ASN A 19 9.16 36.57 -0.72
C ASN A 19 8.10 35.52 -1.08
N CYS A 20 7.83 35.32 -2.38
CA CYS A 20 6.93 34.27 -2.85
C CYS A 20 7.45 32.88 -2.45
N ARG A 21 8.73 32.58 -2.72
CA ARG A 21 9.36 31.30 -2.33
C ARG A 21 9.34 31.08 -0.82
N ALA A 22 9.58 32.12 -0.02
CA ALA A 22 9.51 32.05 1.44
C ALA A 22 8.08 31.74 1.91
N SER A 23 7.09 32.40 1.32
CA SER A 23 5.67 32.18 1.64
C SER A 23 5.23 30.75 1.32
N VAL A 24 5.60 30.23 0.15
CA VAL A 24 5.34 28.84 -0.24
C VAL A 24 5.99 27.85 0.72
N ARG A 25 7.26 28.07 1.09
CA ARG A 25 7.97 27.22 2.07
C ARG A 25 7.27 27.22 3.43
N LYS A 26 6.86 28.39 3.93
CA LYS A 26 6.15 28.55 5.20
C LYS A 26 4.79 27.84 5.18
N ALA A 27 4.02 28.01 4.10
CA ALA A 27 2.73 27.34 3.94
C ALA A 27 2.88 25.81 3.90
N LYS A 28 3.88 25.31 3.16
CA LYS A 28 4.19 23.87 3.08
C LYS A 28 4.57 23.29 4.45
N ALA A 29 5.46 23.95 5.18
CA ALA A 29 5.89 23.51 6.51
C ALA A 29 4.71 23.46 7.50
N LYS A 30 3.83 24.48 7.48
CA LYS A 30 2.60 24.48 8.29
C LYS A 30 1.68 23.30 7.95
N TYR A 31 1.51 23.01 6.66
CA TYR A 31 0.71 21.88 6.21
C TYR A 31 1.31 20.53 6.65
N GLU A 32 2.62 20.32 6.47
CA GLU A 32 3.33 19.12 6.91
C GLU A 32 3.23 18.91 8.43
N LEU A 33 3.40 19.98 9.21
CA LEU A 33 3.24 19.96 10.66
C LEU A 33 1.82 19.57 11.08
N SER A 34 0.80 20.08 10.38
CA SER A 34 -0.60 19.71 10.64
C SER A 34 -0.88 18.23 10.39
N ILE A 35 -0.22 17.64 9.39
CA ILE A 35 -0.34 16.20 9.12
C ILE A 35 0.35 15.40 10.24
N ALA A 36 1.58 15.78 10.60
CA ALA A 36 2.38 15.08 11.60
C ALA A 36 1.70 15.05 12.99
N ARG A 37 1.09 16.17 13.40
CA ARG A 37 0.35 16.24 14.67
C ARG A 37 -0.90 15.34 14.69
N ASN A 38 -1.53 15.13 13.55
CA ASN A 38 -2.80 14.41 13.43
C ASN A 38 -2.63 12.96 12.91
N VAL A 39 -1.43 12.38 12.98
CA VAL A 39 -1.17 11.01 12.48
C VAL A 39 -2.06 9.98 13.20
N LYS A 40 -2.21 10.11 14.52
CA LYS A 40 -2.98 9.16 15.34
C LYS A 40 -4.49 9.23 15.07
N SER A 41 -5.03 10.43 14.84
CA SER A 41 -6.46 10.64 14.60
C SER A 41 -6.85 10.52 13.12
N ASN A 42 -5.96 10.89 12.20
CA ASN A 42 -6.20 10.88 10.75
C ASN A 42 -4.99 10.34 9.98
N ASN A 43 -4.72 9.05 10.19
CA ASN A 43 -3.61 8.34 9.56
C ASN A 43 -3.69 8.35 8.02
N LYS A 44 -4.90 8.42 7.45
CA LYS A 44 -5.13 8.44 6.00
C LYS A 44 -4.49 9.67 5.33
N ARG A 45 -4.55 10.86 5.96
CA ARG A 45 -3.90 12.07 5.43
C ARG A 45 -2.38 11.95 5.44
N PHE A 46 -1.81 11.31 6.45
CA PHE A 46 -0.38 11.06 6.53
C PHE A 46 0.10 10.13 5.40
N TRP A 47 -0.52 8.96 5.26
CA TRP A 47 -0.15 8.02 4.19
C TRP A 47 -0.42 8.57 2.79
N GLY A 48 -1.49 9.37 2.62
CA GLY A 48 -1.74 10.09 1.36
C GLY A 48 -0.63 11.10 1.04
N TYR A 49 -0.11 11.81 2.05
CA TYR A 49 1.03 12.70 1.89
C TYR A 49 2.31 11.95 1.49
N VAL A 50 2.62 10.87 2.21
CA VAL A 50 3.79 10.01 1.96
C VAL A 50 3.72 9.42 0.54
N LYS A 51 2.58 8.87 0.13
CA LYS A 51 2.38 8.31 -1.21
C LYS A 51 2.61 9.35 -2.31
N ARG A 52 2.12 10.59 -2.12
CA ARG A 52 2.35 11.69 -3.07
C ARG A 52 3.80 12.17 -3.10
N LYS A 53 4.53 12.07 -1.99
CA LYS A 53 5.95 12.46 -1.90
C LYS A 53 6.90 11.38 -2.34
N ARG A 54 6.51 10.11 -2.23
CA ARG A 54 7.18 9.02 -2.91
C ARG A 54 7.12 9.30 -4.41
N LYS A 55 8.28 9.48 -5.05
CA LYS A 55 8.37 9.25 -6.49
C LYS A 55 7.93 7.81 -6.68
N ALA A 56 6.90 7.56 -7.49
CA ALA A 56 6.65 6.21 -7.95
C ALA A 56 7.93 5.79 -8.68
N LYS A 57 8.79 5.01 -7.99
CA LYS A 57 9.69 4.13 -8.71
C LYS A 57 8.76 3.14 -9.38
N ASP A 58 8.94 2.91 -10.68
CA ASP A 58 8.25 1.81 -11.35
C ASP A 58 8.27 0.61 -10.42
N ALA A 59 7.09 0.02 -10.16
CA ALA A 59 6.98 -1.08 -9.20
C ALA A 59 7.96 -2.21 -9.53
N ILE A 60 8.29 -2.33 -10.83
CA ILE A 60 9.29 -3.23 -11.38
C ILE A 60 10.35 -2.35 -12.06
N GLY A 61 11.58 -2.42 -11.55
CA GLY A 61 12.75 -1.76 -12.13
C GLY A 61 13.07 -2.24 -13.54
N VAL A 62 14.18 -1.77 -14.11
CA VAL A 62 14.69 -2.31 -15.38
C VAL A 62 15.07 -3.77 -15.15
N LEU A 63 14.56 -4.67 -15.99
CA LEU A 63 14.88 -6.09 -15.93
C LEU A 63 15.96 -6.41 -16.95
N GLN A 64 16.78 -7.42 -16.69
CA GLN A 64 17.79 -7.89 -17.62
C GLN A 64 17.40 -9.28 -18.11
N ARG A 65 17.42 -9.49 -19.43
CA ARG A 65 17.23 -10.81 -20.05
C ARG A 65 18.56 -11.58 -20.04
N GLU A 66 18.51 -12.89 -20.26
CA GLU A 66 19.68 -13.78 -20.30
C GLU A 66 20.74 -13.36 -21.33
N ASN A 67 20.32 -12.72 -22.43
CA ASN A 67 21.20 -12.15 -23.46
C ASN A 67 21.89 -10.83 -23.02
N GLY A 68 21.66 -10.38 -21.79
CA GLY A 68 22.22 -9.14 -21.24
C GLY A 68 21.43 -7.87 -21.55
N GLU A 69 20.33 -7.95 -22.30
CA GLU A 69 19.52 -6.82 -22.72
C GLU A 69 18.67 -6.23 -21.57
N LEU A 70 18.64 -4.90 -21.48
CA LEU A 70 17.91 -4.16 -20.44
C LEU A 70 16.50 -3.78 -20.90
N ILE A 71 15.50 -4.45 -20.33
CA ILE A 71 14.09 -4.24 -20.61
C ILE A 71 13.52 -3.10 -19.76
N LYS A 72 13.10 -2.04 -20.43
CA LYS A 72 12.45 -0.86 -19.81
C LYS A 72 10.94 -0.83 -20.01
N ASN A 73 10.44 -1.43 -21.09
CA ASN A 73 9.02 -1.42 -21.46
C ASN A 73 8.19 -2.36 -20.55
N ASN A 74 6.98 -1.95 -20.18
CA ASN A 74 6.16 -2.70 -19.22
C ASN A 74 5.62 -4.01 -19.79
N THR A 75 5.28 -4.06 -21.08
CA THR A 75 4.79 -5.27 -21.75
C THR A 75 5.86 -6.36 -21.77
N GLU A 76 7.06 -6.00 -22.22
CA GLU A 76 8.21 -6.92 -22.27
C GLU A 76 8.63 -7.40 -20.87
N LYS A 77 8.53 -6.53 -19.84
CA LYS A 77 8.75 -6.96 -18.45
C LYS A 77 7.73 -8.01 -18.01
N ALA A 78 6.46 -7.83 -18.35
CA ALA A 78 5.40 -8.77 -18.00
C ALA A 78 5.60 -10.12 -18.68
N GLU A 79 5.95 -10.12 -19.97
CA GLU A 79 6.24 -11.33 -20.73
C GLU A 79 7.46 -12.08 -20.16
N LEU A 80 8.56 -11.38 -19.88
CA LEU A 80 9.76 -11.97 -19.29
C LEU A 80 9.44 -12.63 -17.94
N LEU A 81 8.74 -11.92 -17.05
CA LEU A 81 8.33 -12.47 -15.76
C LEU A 81 7.40 -13.67 -15.93
N ASN A 82 6.46 -13.62 -16.86
CA ASN A 82 5.56 -14.73 -17.15
C ASN A 82 6.33 -15.97 -17.62
N THR A 83 7.29 -15.81 -18.53
CA THR A 83 8.15 -16.92 -18.98
C THR A 83 9.01 -17.48 -17.85
N TYR A 84 9.54 -16.62 -16.98
CA TYR A 84 10.33 -17.05 -15.83
C TYR A 84 9.49 -17.84 -14.83
N PHE A 85 8.31 -17.34 -14.46
CA PHE A 85 7.41 -18.06 -13.58
C PHE A 85 6.96 -19.38 -14.20
N ALA A 86 6.57 -19.39 -15.48
CA ALA A 86 6.22 -20.62 -16.18
C ALA A 86 7.38 -21.63 -16.13
N SER A 87 8.62 -21.21 -16.32
CA SER A 87 9.80 -22.08 -16.20
C SER A 87 9.94 -22.68 -14.79
N VAL A 88 9.88 -21.85 -13.74
CA VAL A 88 9.96 -22.29 -12.34
C VAL A 88 8.82 -23.26 -11.98
N PHE A 89 7.63 -23.06 -12.54
CA PHE A 89 6.48 -23.93 -12.30
C PHE A 89 6.40 -25.14 -13.25
N SER A 90 7.22 -25.20 -14.30
CA SER A 90 7.23 -26.29 -15.28
C SER A 90 8.37 -27.29 -15.06
N GLU A 91 9.25 -27.06 -14.09
CA GLU A 91 10.27 -28.04 -13.74
C GLU A 91 9.62 -29.27 -13.09
N LYS A 92 9.87 -30.41 -13.72
CA LYS A 92 9.23 -31.70 -13.51
C LYS A 92 9.32 -32.14 -12.05
N GLY A 93 8.19 -32.15 -11.33
CA GLY A 93 8.11 -32.91 -10.07
C GLY A 93 7.21 -32.37 -8.98
N HIS A 94 6.64 -31.17 -9.10
CA HIS A 94 5.69 -30.67 -8.10
C HIS A 94 4.28 -30.67 -8.66
N THR A 95 3.67 -31.85 -8.66
CA THR A 95 2.22 -31.98 -8.51
C THR A 95 1.82 -31.40 -7.15
N THR A 96 1.79 -30.08 -7.01
CA THR A 96 1.25 -29.41 -5.82
C THR A 96 -0.28 -29.38 -5.89
N THR A 97 -0.88 -30.53 -6.18
CA THR A 97 -2.33 -30.77 -6.08
C THR A 97 -2.67 -32.16 -5.52
N ALA A 98 -1.69 -32.97 -5.13
CA ALA A 98 -1.94 -34.27 -4.50
C ALA A 98 -0.93 -34.50 -3.37
N GLY A 99 -1.20 -34.01 -2.16
CA GLY A 99 -0.36 -34.32 -1.01
C GLY A 99 -0.37 -33.38 0.19
N LEU A 100 -1.31 -32.44 0.34
CA LEU A 100 -1.35 -31.63 1.56
C LEU A 100 -1.96 -32.36 2.78
N HIS A 101 -2.43 -33.61 2.63
CA HIS A 101 -3.16 -34.28 3.71
C HIS A 101 -2.39 -35.30 4.55
N SER A 102 -1.11 -35.57 4.29
CA SER A 102 -0.40 -36.68 4.96
C SER A 102 0.93 -36.32 5.64
N ALA A 103 1.10 -35.09 6.12
CA ALA A 103 2.33 -34.70 6.84
C ALA A 103 2.07 -33.80 8.06
N ILE A 104 1.09 -34.14 8.89
CA ILE A 104 1.00 -33.64 10.27
C ILE A 104 0.68 -34.82 11.19
N GLU A 105 1.53 -35.84 11.18
CA GLU A 105 1.66 -36.71 12.35
C GLU A 105 2.75 -36.12 13.25
N GLY A 106 2.34 -35.57 14.39
CA GLY A 106 3.24 -35.30 15.50
C GLY A 106 3.86 -33.90 15.56
N THR A 107 3.03 -32.89 15.80
CA THR A 107 3.42 -31.86 16.78
C THR A 107 2.27 -31.74 17.77
N ASN A 108 2.62 -31.69 19.07
CA ASN A 108 1.67 -31.31 20.11
C ASN A 108 1.19 -29.89 19.79
N GLU A 109 0.14 -29.77 18.99
CA GLU A 109 -0.56 -28.51 18.83
C GLU A 109 -0.99 -28.06 20.23
N PRO A 110 -0.69 -26.81 20.63
CA PRO A 110 -1.32 -26.29 21.83
C PRO A 110 -2.82 -26.43 21.59
N LYS A 111 -3.52 -27.16 22.48
CA LYS A 111 -4.98 -27.14 22.50
C LYS A 111 -5.37 -25.66 22.53
N HIS A 112 -5.78 -25.12 21.39
CA HIS A 112 -6.22 -23.75 21.30
C HIS A 112 -7.49 -23.69 22.14
N LEU A 113 -7.34 -23.22 23.38
CA LEU A 113 -8.46 -23.03 24.28
C LEU A 113 -9.19 -21.80 23.73
N ILE A 114 -10.20 -22.06 22.90
CA ILE A 114 -11.05 -21.01 22.35
C ILE A 114 -11.92 -20.51 23.50
N ASP A 115 -11.59 -19.32 23.99
CA ASP A 115 -12.35 -18.66 25.05
C ASP A 115 -13.60 -17.99 24.47
N ARG A 116 -14.78 -18.34 25.02
CA ARG A 116 -16.08 -17.89 24.51
C ARG A 116 -16.21 -16.38 24.62
N GLU A 117 -15.82 -15.83 25.75
CA GLU A 117 -15.84 -14.40 26.03
C GLU A 117 -14.98 -13.63 25.02
N LYS A 118 -13.83 -14.19 24.65
CA LYS A 118 -12.94 -13.58 23.66
C LYS A 118 -13.52 -13.61 22.25
N VAL A 119 -14.13 -14.72 21.85
CA VAL A 119 -14.80 -14.83 20.54
C VAL A 119 -15.96 -13.84 20.44
N ARG A 120 -16.78 -13.74 21.50
CA ARG A 120 -17.88 -12.78 21.58
C ARG A 120 -17.40 -11.34 21.44
N GLU A 121 -16.33 -10.96 22.15
CA GLU A 121 -15.74 -9.62 22.04
C GLU A 121 -15.30 -9.31 20.60
N LEU A 122 -14.70 -10.28 19.90
CA LEU A 122 -14.26 -10.14 18.52
C LEU A 122 -15.45 -9.98 17.56
N LEU A 123 -16.52 -10.77 17.73
CA LEU A 123 -17.74 -10.69 16.92
C LEU A 123 -18.49 -9.37 17.14
N ALA A 124 -18.60 -8.91 18.39
CA ALA A 124 -19.25 -7.63 18.72
C ALA A 124 -18.51 -6.42 18.14
N ASN A 125 -17.18 -6.48 18.05
CA ASN A 125 -16.36 -5.41 17.48
C ASN A 125 -16.21 -5.49 15.95
N LEU A 126 -16.88 -6.44 15.29
CA LEU A 126 -16.81 -6.61 13.86
C LEU A 126 -17.43 -5.39 13.13
N ASN A 127 -16.81 -5.00 12.02
CA ASN A 127 -17.29 -3.90 11.19
C ASN A 127 -18.34 -4.39 10.20
N GLU A 128 -19.59 -4.02 10.45
CA GLU A 128 -20.75 -4.41 9.65
C GLU A 128 -20.74 -3.91 8.20
N PHE A 129 -19.94 -2.89 7.86
CA PHE A 129 -19.90 -2.33 6.50
C PHE A 129 -18.82 -2.96 5.61
N LYS A 130 -18.22 -4.07 6.05
CA LYS A 130 -17.23 -4.81 5.27
C LYS A 130 -17.91 -5.81 4.34
N SER A 131 -17.27 -6.09 3.21
CA SER A 131 -17.73 -7.06 2.24
C SER A 131 -17.72 -8.49 2.82
N PRO A 132 -18.64 -9.37 2.38
CA PRO A 132 -18.62 -10.78 2.76
C PRO A 132 -17.35 -11.47 2.24
N GLY A 133 -16.98 -12.56 2.91
CA GLY A 133 -15.88 -13.42 2.50
C GLY A 133 -16.25 -14.37 1.35
N PRO A 134 -15.38 -15.32 1.02
CA PRO A 134 -15.66 -16.40 0.05
C PRO A 134 -16.81 -17.32 0.48
N ASP A 135 -17.17 -17.30 1.77
CA ASP A 135 -18.30 -17.98 2.38
C ASP A 135 -19.63 -17.24 2.19
N GLU A 136 -19.60 -16.05 1.56
CA GLU A 136 -20.75 -15.16 1.34
C GLU A 136 -21.42 -14.65 2.64
N LEU A 137 -20.83 -14.89 3.81
CA LEU A 137 -21.37 -14.44 5.08
C LEU A 137 -21.00 -12.99 5.34
N HIS A 138 -22.04 -12.15 5.44
CA HIS A 138 -21.85 -10.74 5.72
C HIS A 138 -21.46 -10.53 7.20
N PRO A 139 -20.50 -9.65 7.52
CA PRO A 139 -20.07 -9.35 8.89
C PRO A 139 -21.22 -8.97 9.84
N ARG A 140 -22.28 -8.36 9.32
CA ARG A 140 -23.50 -8.06 10.07
C ARG A 140 -24.14 -9.31 10.67
N VAL A 141 -24.20 -10.42 9.93
CA VAL A 141 -24.81 -11.67 10.42
C VAL A 141 -24.03 -12.22 11.61
N LEU A 142 -22.71 -12.28 11.49
CA LEU A 142 -21.82 -12.78 12.56
C LEU A 142 -21.88 -11.92 13.83
N LYS A 143 -22.10 -10.61 13.67
CA LYS A 143 -22.22 -9.68 14.78
C LYS A 143 -23.56 -9.80 15.52
N GLU A 144 -24.66 -9.97 14.80
CA GLU A 144 -25.99 -10.20 15.40
C GLU A 144 -26.06 -11.56 16.13
N LEU A 145 -25.29 -12.55 15.64
CA LEU A 145 -25.20 -13.89 16.24
C LEU A 145 -24.11 -14.01 17.32
N ALA A 146 -23.54 -12.89 17.79
CA ALA A 146 -22.45 -12.94 18.77
C ALA A 146 -22.86 -13.49 20.15
N GLU A 147 -24.14 -13.40 20.50
CA GLU A 147 -24.68 -13.81 21.82
C GLU A 147 -25.44 -15.15 21.79
N VAL A 148 -25.66 -15.73 20.59
CA VAL A 148 -26.32 -17.04 20.42
C VAL A 148 -25.35 -18.15 20.83
#